data_AF-A0A090WTG6-F1
#
_entry.id   AF-A0A090WTG6-F1
#
_cell.length_a   1.000
_cell.length_b   1.000
_cell.length_c   1.000
_cell.angle_alpha   90.00
_cell.angle_beta   90.00
_cell.angle_gamma   90.00
#
_symmetry.space_group_name_H-M   'P 1'
#
loop_
_entity.id
_entity.type
_entity.pdbx_description
1 polymer ?
#
loop_
_entity_poly.entity_id
_entity_poly.type
_entity_poly.pdbx_seq_one_letter_code
_entity_poly.pdbx_strand_id
1 'polypeptide(L)'
;MTYLEIIQDYSLSTLQWLAIGFAVFLLGMSKSGIKGIGIIIVVMLAFVFGEKASTGVLLPMLICADIFAVIYYNRHAQWDIIKKLIPWMIVGVLVGVWVGNDISELVFKRLMAIIIIGSVLVMIYTERKKSDTIPTNKWFSKTVGFLAGFTTMIGNLAGPVSNIYFLAMRFPKNEFIGTAAWLFFIINVFKLPFHIFVWGVR
;
A
#
# COMPACT_ATOMS: atom_id res chain seq x y z
N MET A 1 11.17 -23.79 1.85
CA MET A 1 10.33 -22.81 1.14
C MET A 1 11.07 -21.49 1.06
N THR A 2 12.11 -21.51 0.23
CA THR A 2 12.92 -20.38 -0.22
C THR A 2 12.11 -19.60 -1.26
N TYR A 3 12.26 -18.28 -1.40
CA TYR A 3 11.49 -17.45 -2.36
C TYR A 3 11.46 -18.00 -3.81
N LEU A 4 12.51 -18.70 -4.23
CA LEU A 4 12.60 -19.35 -5.55
C LEU A 4 11.68 -20.58 -5.67
N GLU A 5 11.40 -21.28 -4.57
CA GLU A 5 10.53 -22.46 -4.56
C GLU A 5 9.06 -22.06 -4.79
N ILE A 6 8.60 -20.92 -4.24
CA ILE A 6 7.23 -20.42 -4.52
C ILE A 6 7.06 -20.05 -6.00
N ILE A 7 8.06 -19.42 -6.61
CA ILE A 7 8.01 -19.09 -8.04
C ILE A 7 8.05 -20.37 -8.90
N GLN A 8 8.73 -21.42 -8.44
CA GLN A 8 8.80 -22.71 -9.13
C GLN A 8 7.55 -23.58 -8.93
N ASP A 9 6.86 -23.45 -7.79
CA ASP A 9 5.59 -24.14 -7.50
C ASP A 9 4.45 -23.61 -8.38
N TYR A 10 4.47 -22.30 -8.69
CA TYR A 10 3.61 -21.76 -9.73
C TYR A 10 4.24 -22.08 -11.11
N SER A 11 3.65 -23.01 -11.85
CA SER A 11 3.97 -23.24 -13.27
C SER A 11 3.50 -22.06 -14.14
N LEU A 12 4.13 -20.90 -13.94
CA LEU A 12 3.71 -19.62 -14.50
C LEU A 12 3.84 -19.64 -16.03
N SER A 13 2.74 -19.32 -16.71
CA SER A 13 2.71 -19.09 -18.15
C SER A 13 3.54 -17.85 -18.53
N THR A 14 3.96 -17.78 -19.79
CA THR A 14 4.63 -16.59 -20.34
C THR A 14 3.83 -15.31 -20.12
N LEU A 15 2.50 -15.38 -20.21
CA LEU A 15 1.61 -14.25 -19.95
C LEU A 15 1.69 -13.77 -18.50
N GLN A 16 1.75 -14.68 -17.52
CA GLN A 16 1.89 -14.33 -16.11
C GLN A 16 3.25 -13.69 -15.82
N TRP A 17 4.32 -14.19 -16.44
CA TRP A 17 5.65 -13.57 -16.35
C TRP A 17 5.67 -12.14 -16.90
N LEU A 18 5.05 -11.92 -18.06
CA LEU A 18 4.91 -10.59 -18.65
C LEU A 18 4.07 -9.67 -17.75
N ALA A 19 2.99 -10.18 -17.15
CA ALA A 19 2.17 -9.43 -16.22
C ALA A 19 2.96 -9.02 -14.96
N ILE A 20 3.76 -9.91 -14.37
CA ILE A 20 4.63 -9.60 -13.24
C ILE A 20 5.65 -8.52 -13.62
N GLY A 21 6.34 -8.69 -14.76
CA GLY A 21 7.32 -7.71 -15.24
C GLY A 21 6.71 -6.32 -15.44
N PHE A 22 5.51 -6.26 -16.03
CA PHE A 22 4.77 -5.01 -16.19
C PHE A 22 4.31 -4.42 -14.85
N ALA A 23 3.89 -5.25 -13.89
CA ALA A 23 3.53 -4.81 -12.54
C ALA A 23 4.73 -4.20 -11.80
N VAL A 24 5.94 -4.77 -11.93
CA VAL A 24 7.18 -4.23 -11.36
C VAL A 24 7.56 -2.90 -12.03
N PHE A 25 7.41 -2.79 -13.35
CA PHE A 25 7.61 -1.51 -14.05
C PHE A 25 6.64 -0.43 -13.55
N LEU A 26 5.34 -0.75 -13.45
CA LEU A 26 4.33 0.13 -12.89
C LEU A 26 4.61 0.50 -11.44
N LEU A 27 5.18 -0.41 -10.64
CA LEU A 27 5.57 -0.15 -9.27
C LEU A 27 6.62 0.95 -9.18
N GLY A 28 7.63 0.91 -10.05
CA GLY A 28 8.60 1.99 -10.17
C GLY A 28 7.93 3.33 -10.51
N MET A 29 7.02 3.33 -11.50
CA MET A 29 6.26 4.53 -11.86
C MET A 29 5.39 5.05 -10.71
N SER A 30 4.77 4.16 -9.93
CA SER A 30 3.94 4.52 -8.78
C SER A 30 4.71 5.29 -7.71
N LYS A 31 6.03 5.11 -7.59
CA LYS A 31 6.87 5.88 -6.65
C LYS A 31 7.26 7.28 -7.14
N SER A 32 6.99 7.61 -8.40
CA SER A 32 7.19 8.95 -8.97
C SER A 32 6.05 9.95 -8.68
N GLY A 33 5.06 9.52 -7.90
CA GLY A 33 3.93 10.34 -7.45
C GLY A 33 2.68 10.26 -8.33
N ILE A 34 2.62 9.31 -9.27
CA ILE A 34 1.41 9.06 -10.07
C ILE A 34 0.37 8.32 -9.20
N LYS A 35 -0.83 8.89 -9.11
CA LYS A 35 -1.92 8.35 -8.30
C LYS A 35 -2.60 7.17 -9.01
N GLY A 36 -3.17 6.24 -8.24
CA GLY A 36 -4.02 5.16 -8.76
C GLY A 36 -3.27 3.93 -9.30
N ILE A 37 -2.03 4.06 -9.76
CA ILE A 37 -1.24 2.92 -10.30
C ILE A 37 -1.11 1.76 -9.30
N GLY A 38 -0.98 2.07 -8.01
CA GLY A 38 -0.92 1.06 -6.94
C GLY A 38 -2.05 0.03 -6.95
N ILE A 39 -3.28 0.46 -7.30
CA ILE A 39 -4.44 -0.44 -7.38
C ILE A 39 -4.25 -1.45 -8.52
N ILE A 40 -3.73 -1.00 -9.66
CA ILE A 40 -3.51 -1.84 -10.85
C ILE A 40 -2.49 -2.94 -10.52
N ILE A 41 -1.39 -2.59 -9.85
CA ILE A 41 -0.33 -3.53 -9.44
C ILE A 41 -0.92 -4.63 -8.55
N VAL A 42 -1.72 -4.24 -7.56
CA VAL A 42 -2.35 -5.18 -6.62
C VAL A 42 -3.31 -6.12 -7.35
N VAL A 43 -4.16 -5.60 -8.25
CA VAL A 43 -5.11 -6.43 -9.02
C VAL A 43 -4.37 -7.41 -9.94
N MET A 44 -3.30 -6.96 -10.60
CA MET A 44 -2.49 -7.82 -11.47
C MET A 44 -1.83 -8.96 -10.69
N LEU A 45 -1.20 -8.67 -9.55
CA LEU A 45 -0.53 -9.71 -8.77
C LEU A 45 -1.54 -10.64 -8.08
N ALA A 46 -2.68 -10.12 -7.63
CA ALA A 46 -3.77 -10.95 -7.11
C ALA A 46 -4.32 -11.91 -8.16
N PHE A 47 -4.38 -11.51 -9.44
CA PHE A 47 -4.78 -12.39 -10.53
C PHE A 47 -3.75 -13.51 -10.79
N VAL A 48 -2.45 -13.24 -10.60
CA VAL A 48 -1.39 -14.21 -10.84
C VAL A 48 -1.21 -15.20 -9.69
N PHE A 49 -1.20 -14.69 -8.45
CA PHE A 49 -0.83 -15.45 -7.26
C PHE A 49 -2.01 -15.74 -6.31
N GLY A 50 -3.19 -15.19 -6.56
CA GLY A 50 -4.28 -15.17 -5.57
C GLY A 50 -4.16 -14.02 -4.58
N GLU A 51 -5.26 -13.64 -3.93
CA GLU A 51 -5.34 -12.38 -3.18
C GLU A 51 -4.38 -12.35 -1.99
N LYS A 52 -4.43 -13.34 -1.09
CA LYS A 52 -3.57 -13.37 0.11
C LYS A 52 -2.10 -13.61 -0.21
N ALA A 53 -1.78 -14.44 -1.20
CA ALA A 53 -0.39 -14.69 -1.59
C ALA A 53 0.24 -13.47 -2.28
N SER A 54 -0.52 -12.76 -3.11
CA SER A 54 -0.06 -11.54 -3.77
C SER A 54 0.41 -10.46 -2.80
N THR A 55 -0.18 -10.39 -1.59
CA THR A 55 0.23 -9.37 -0.62
C THR A 55 1.64 -9.61 -0.10
N GLY A 56 2.02 -10.88 0.11
CA GLY A 56 3.37 -11.28 0.50
C GLY A 56 4.37 -11.07 -0.63
N VAL A 57 4.07 -11.51 -1.85
CA VAL A 57 4.96 -11.36 -3.01
C VAL A 57 5.26 -9.89 -3.32
N LEU A 58 4.24 -9.02 -3.25
CA LEU A 58 4.39 -7.60 -3.53
C LEU A 58 5.19 -6.86 -2.43
N LEU A 59 5.21 -7.35 -1.19
CA LEU A 59 5.78 -6.62 -0.06
C LEU A 59 7.31 -6.39 -0.19
N PRO A 60 8.16 -7.39 -0.50
CA PRO A 60 9.58 -7.16 -0.77
C PRO A 60 9.80 -6.18 -1.92
N MET A 61 9.00 -6.28 -2.99
CA MET A 61 9.09 -5.36 -4.13
C MET A 61 8.79 -3.92 -3.72
N LEU A 62 7.76 -3.72 -2.88
CA LEU A 62 7.42 -2.42 -2.31
C LEU A 62 8.56 -1.87 -1.46
N ILE A 63 9.15 -2.69 -0.58
CA ILE A 63 10.27 -2.28 0.27
C ILE A 63 11.47 -1.84 -0.59
N CYS A 64 11.81 -2.62 -1.62
CA CYS A 64 12.88 -2.23 -2.55
C CYS A 64 12.57 -0.89 -3.24
N ALA A 65 11.36 -0.73 -3.77
CA ALA A 65 10.95 0.51 -4.43
C ALA A 65 10.93 1.70 -3.45
N ASP A 66 10.55 1.47 -2.19
CA ASP A 66 10.58 2.46 -1.11
C ASP A 66 12.01 2.88 -0.78
N ILE A 67 12.97 1.96 -0.71
CA ILE A 67 14.39 2.26 -0.49
C ILE A 67 14.91 3.23 -1.56
N PHE A 68 14.67 2.93 -2.85
CA PHE A 68 15.09 3.83 -3.93
C PHE A 68 14.43 5.21 -3.83
N ALA A 69 13.13 5.26 -3.53
CA ALA A 69 12.41 6.51 -3.36
C ALA A 69 12.92 7.33 -2.15
N VAL A 70 13.23 6.67 -1.03
CA VAL A 70 13.84 7.31 0.15
C VAL A 70 15.22 7.87 -0.18
N ILE A 71 16.10 7.08 -0.81
CA ILE A 71 17.44 7.54 -1.19
C ILE A 71 17.36 8.82 -2.04
N TYR A 72 16.44 8.87 -2.99
CA TYR A 72 16.32 10.02 -3.89
C TYR A 72 15.60 11.22 -3.26
N TYR A 73 14.50 11.01 -2.50
CA TYR A 73 13.61 12.08 -2.04
C TYR A 73 13.67 12.40 -0.54
N ASN A 74 14.56 11.77 0.25
CA ASN A 74 14.62 11.93 1.73
C ASN A 74 14.67 13.40 2.19
N ARG A 75 15.32 14.29 1.43
CA ARG A 75 15.49 15.71 1.79
C ARG A 75 14.17 16.48 1.86
N HIS A 76 13.12 15.98 1.22
CA HIS A 76 11.81 16.64 1.17
C HIS A 76 10.79 16.03 2.15
N ALA A 77 11.22 15.12 3.03
CA ALA A 77 10.32 14.41 3.93
C ALA A 77 9.78 15.32 5.05
N GLN A 78 8.46 15.35 5.20
CA GLN A 78 7.76 16.08 6.24
C GLN A 78 7.55 15.19 7.48
N TRP A 79 8.54 15.17 8.37
CA TRP A 79 8.57 14.29 9.55
C TRP A 79 7.42 14.49 10.53
N ASP A 80 6.88 15.71 10.63
CA ASP A 80 5.75 15.99 11.52
C ASP A 80 4.48 15.23 11.09
N ILE A 81 4.30 15.01 9.79
CA ILE A 81 3.20 14.20 9.26
C ILE A 81 3.45 12.71 9.51
N ILE A 82 4.69 12.25 9.29
CA ILE A 82 5.07 10.85 9.52
C ILE A 82 4.79 10.48 10.99
N LYS A 83 5.24 11.30 11.94
CA LYS A 83 5.01 11.09 13.39
C LYS A 83 3.52 11.10 13.76
N LYS A 84 2.67 11.84 13.03
CA LYS A 84 1.22 11.87 13.25
C LYS A 84 0.51 10.65 12.69
N LEU A 85 0.92 10.14 11.54
CA LEU A 85 0.24 9.03 10.85
C LEU A 85 0.70 7.65 11.32
N ILE A 86 2.01 7.45 11.50
CA ILE A 86 2.60 6.13 11.78
C ILE A 86 1.97 5.42 12.99
N PRO A 87 1.72 6.07 14.15
CA PRO A 87 1.12 5.37 15.28
C PRO A 87 -0.25 4.76 14.95
N TRP A 88 -1.08 5.47 14.19
CA TRP A 88 -2.40 4.99 13.78
C TRP A 88 -2.30 3.97 12.65
N MET A 89 -1.32 4.10 11.75
CA MET A 89 -1.03 3.07 10.76
C MET A 89 -0.59 1.76 11.41
N ILE A 90 0.24 1.81 12.45
CA ILE A 90 0.64 0.63 13.23
C ILE A 90 -0.60 -0.04 13.82
N VAL A 91 -1.49 0.72 14.46
CA VAL A 91 -2.75 0.16 14.99
C VAL A 91 -3.58 -0.47 13.88
N GLY A 92 -3.72 0.20 12.74
CA GLY A 92 -4.42 -0.34 11.56
C GLY A 92 -3.79 -1.63 11.04
N VAL A 93 -2.46 -1.72 10.97
CA VAL A 93 -1.73 -2.93 10.58
C VAL A 93 -2.02 -4.05 11.56
N LEU A 94 -1.91 -3.82 12.87
CA LEU A 94 -2.16 -4.85 13.89
C LEU A 94 -3.60 -5.37 13.84
N VAL A 95 -4.58 -4.49 13.64
CA VAL A 95 -5.97 -4.91 13.40
C VAL A 95 -6.08 -5.70 12.10
N GLY A 96 -5.41 -5.27 11.03
CA GLY A 96 -5.35 -5.99 9.76
C GLY A 96 -4.73 -7.39 9.90
N VAL A 97 -3.68 -7.55 10.71
CA VAL A 97 -3.04 -8.83 11.00
C VAL A 97 -4.05 -9.79 11.61
N TRP A 98 -4.75 -9.33 12.65
CA TRP A 98 -5.77 -10.13 13.32
C TRP A 98 -6.93 -10.50 12.39
N VAL A 99 -7.48 -9.50 11.69
CA VAL A 99 -8.61 -9.72 10.76
C VAL A 99 -8.23 -10.63 9.59
N GLY A 100 -7.05 -10.48 9.00
CA GLY A 100 -6.64 -11.25 7.82
C GLY A 100 -6.13 -12.66 8.10
N ASN A 101 -5.81 -12.98 9.35
CA ASN A 101 -5.33 -14.30 9.72
C ASN A 101 -6.45 -15.34 9.73
N ASP A 102 -7.61 -14.96 10.27
CA ASP A 102 -8.68 -15.91 10.62
C ASP A 102 -9.85 -15.92 9.61
N ILE A 103 -9.75 -15.14 8.52
CA ILE A 103 -10.81 -15.05 7.50
C ILE A 103 -10.57 -16.00 6.32
N SER A 104 -11.66 -16.56 5.79
CA SER A 104 -11.63 -17.38 4.57
C SER A 104 -11.22 -16.56 3.35
N GLU A 105 -10.69 -17.24 2.33
CA GLU A 105 -10.27 -16.63 1.06
C GLU A 105 -11.40 -15.83 0.39
N LEU A 106 -12.63 -16.35 0.43
CA LEU A 106 -13.82 -15.65 -0.09
C LEU A 106 -14.07 -14.32 0.63
N VAL A 107 -13.93 -14.30 1.96
CA VAL A 107 -14.10 -13.09 2.77
C VAL A 107 -12.96 -12.11 2.49
N PHE A 108 -11.73 -12.59 2.37
CA PHE A 108 -10.56 -11.79 2.01
C PHE A 108 -10.75 -11.11 0.64
N LYS A 109 -11.19 -11.87 -0.37
CA LYS A 109 -11.51 -11.38 -1.71
C LYS A 109 -12.59 -10.29 -1.69
N ARG A 110 -13.68 -10.51 -0.93
CA ARG A 110 -14.75 -9.51 -0.77
C ARG A 110 -14.24 -8.24 -0.08
N LEU A 111 -13.46 -8.38 0.97
CA LEU A 111 -12.86 -7.26 1.70
C LEU A 111 -11.94 -6.43 0.77
N MET A 112 -11.09 -7.10 0.00
CA MET A 112 -10.24 -6.47 -1.01
C MET A 112 -11.04 -5.71 -2.05
N ALA A 113 -12.09 -6.32 -2.60
CA ALA A 113 -12.97 -5.68 -3.58
C ALA A 113 -13.62 -4.41 -3.01
N ILE A 114 -14.13 -4.47 -1.77
CA ILE A 114 -14.71 -3.31 -1.08
C ILE A 114 -13.67 -2.19 -0.89
N ILE A 115 -12.47 -2.53 -0.44
CA ILE A 115 -11.38 -1.55 -0.24
C ILE A 115 -11.00 -0.91 -1.58
N ILE A 116 -10.87 -1.69 -2.66
CA ILE A 116 -10.51 -1.19 -3.99
C ILE A 116 -11.60 -0.24 -4.52
N ILE A 117 -12.86 -0.68 -4.53
CA ILE A 117 -13.98 0.12 -5.02
C ILE A 117 -14.14 1.40 -4.18
N GLY A 118 -14.12 1.27 -2.85
CA GLY A 118 -14.19 2.41 -1.94
C GLY A 118 -13.05 3.40 -2.16
N SER A 119 -11.82 2.91 -2.35
CA SER A 119 -10.65 3.74 -2.64
C SER A 119 -10.80 4.54 -3.93
N VAL A 120 -11.31 3.91 -5.00
CA VAL A 120 -11.57 4.57 -6.28
C VAL A 120 -12.66 5.63 -6.14
N LEU A 121 -13.77 5.32 -5.47
CA LEU A 121 -14.86 6.26 -5.24
C LEU A 121 -14.40 7.49 -4.45
N VAL A 122 -13.64 7.29 -3.36
CA VAL A 122 -13.13 8.40 -2.56
C VAL A 122 -12.09 9.21 -3.33
N MET A 123 -11.24 8.57 -4.16
CA MET A 123 -10.30 9.27 -5.03
C MET A 123 -11.03 10.20 -6.01
N ILE A 124 -12.03 9.68 -6.73
CA ILE A 124 -12.84 10.46 -7.69
C ILE A 124 -13.58 11.60 -6.98
N TYR A 125 -14.19 11.33 -5.82
CA TYR A 125 -14.91 12.34 -5.05
C TYR A 125 -13.98 13.48 -4.58
N THR A 126 -12.81 13.12 -4.04
CA THR A 126 -11.84 14.09 -3.52
C THR A 126 -11.25 14.94 -4.63
N GLU A 127 -10.98 14.36 -5.80
CA GLU A 127 -10.46 15.08 -6.96
C GLU A 127 -11.48 16.07 -7.55
N ARG A 128 -12.78 15.73 -7.51
CA ARG A 128 -13.86 16.63 -7.91
C ARG A 128 -14.12 17.74 -6.92
N LYS A 129 -13.96 17.47 -5.62
CA LYS A 129 -14.18 18.43 -4.54
C LYS A 129 -12.97 19.37 -4.45
N LYS A 130 -12.95 20.43 -5.27
CA LYS A 130 -12.00 21.56 -5.18
C LYS A 130 -12.21 22.32 -3.86
N SER A 131 -11.80 21.73 -2.75
CA SER A 131 -11.91 22.33 -1.41
C SER A 131 -10.63 23.07 -1.05
N ASP A 132 -10.74 24.36 -0.67
CA ASP A 132 -9.61 25.23 -0.34
C ASP A 132 -9.13 25.18 1.11
N THR A 133 -9.83 24.44 1.97
CA THR A 133 -9.53 24.36 3.40
C THR A 133 -8.70 23.11 3.74
N ILE A 134 -7.51 23.31 4.31
CA ILE A 134 -6.68 22.23 4.87
C ILE A 134 -7.36 21.70 6.15
N PRO A 135 -7.61 20.38 6.27
CA PRO A 135 -8.22 19.83 7.47
C PRO A 135 -7.30 19.99 8.68
N THR A 136 -7.73 20.76 9.68
CA THR A 136 -7.00 20.94 10.95
C THR A 136 -7.42 19.96 12.04
N ASN A 137 -8.48 19.18 11.81
CA ASN A 137 -9.02 18.25 12.80
C ASN A 137 -8.06 17.07 13.02
N LYS A 138 -7.57 16.92 14.25
CA LYS A 138 -6.71 15.79 14.66
C LYS A 138 -7.32 14.42 14.35
N TRP A 139 -8.65 14.30 14.38
CA TRP A 139 -9.35 13.05 14.02
C TRP A 139 -9.12 12.62 12.58
N PHE A 140 -8.92 13.57 11.66
CA PHE A 140 -8.66 13.25 10.25
C PHE A 140 -7.38 12.43 10.09
N SER A 141 -6.27 12.86 10.71
CA SER A 141 -5.01 12.11 10.70
C SER A 141 -5.14 10.73 11.35
N LYS A 142 -5.92 10.61 12.44
CA LYS A 142 -6.13 9.33 13.13
C LYS A 142 -6.86 8.34 12.23
N THR A 143 -8.00 8.75 11.67
CA THR A 143 -8.82 7.89 10.81
C THR A 143 -8.08 7.50 9.55
N VAL A 144 -7.42 8.46 8.88
CA VAL A 144 -6.68 8.17 7.65
C VAL A 144 -5.46 7.30 7.93
N GLY A 145 -4.73 7.55 9.02
CA GLY A 145 -3.63 6.68 9.45
C GLY A 145 -4.09 5.25 9.73
N PHE A 146 -5.16 5.08 10.51
CA PHE A 146 -5.74 3.77 10.79
C PHE A 146 -6.16 3.03 9.50
N LEU A 147 -6.93 3.70 8.64
CA LEU A 147 -7.39 3.11 7.38
C LEU A 147 -6.22 2.75 6.48
N ALA A 148 -5.20 3.61 6.36
CA ALA A 148 -4.00 3.32 5.58
C ALA A 148 -3.25 2.11 6.15
N GLY A 149 -3.10 2.02 7.47
CA GLY A 149 -2.52 0.86 8.14
C GLY A 149 -3.27 -0.44 7.86
N PHE A 150 -4.59 -0.40 7.99
CA PHE A 150 -5.46 -1.55 7.75
C PHE A 150 -5.41 -2.00 6.28
N THR A 151 -5.57 -1.07 5.34
CA THR A 151 -5.60 -1.42 3.90
C THR A 151 -4.22 -1.81 3.37
N THR A 152 -3.12 -1.30 3.93
CA THR A 152 -1.78 -1.80 3.56
C THR A 152 -1.57 -3.24 4.02
N MET A 153 -2.08 -3.62 5.18
CA MET A 153 -1.93 -4.98 5.68
C MET A 153 -2.79 -5.96 4.87
N ILE A 154 -4.07 -5.62 4.63
CA ILE A 154 -4.99 -6.50 3.89
C ILE A 154 -4.63 -6.64 2.42
N GLY A 155 -4.08 -5.60 1.78
CA GLY A 155 -3.97 -5.61 0.32
C GLY A 155 -2.83 -4.84 -0.30
N ASN A 156 -1.91 -4.28 0.48
CA ASN A 156 -0.99 -3.23 -0.01
C ASN A 156 -1.72 -2.00 -0.60
N LEU A 157 -2.95 -1.71 -0.16
CA LEU A 157 -3.84 -0.70 -0.72
C LEU A 157 -3.85 0.63 0.07
N ALA A 158 -2.75 0.97 0.76
CA ALA A 158 -2.69 2.25 1.47
C ALA A 158 -2.51 3.46 0.56
N GLY A 159 -2.00 3.28 -0.65
CA GLY A 159 -1.76 4.36 -1.61
C GLY A 159 -2.96 5.30 -1.78
N PRO A 160 -4.15 4.80 -2.15
CA PRO A 160 -5.35 5.63 -2.27
C PRO A 160 -5.74 6.36 -0.99
N VAL A 161 -5.66 5.69 0.16
CA VAL A 161 -6.01 6.24 1.48
C VAL A 161 -5.05 7.37 1.86
N SER A 162 -3.75 7.14 1.74
CA SER A 162 -2.72 8.14 2.00
C SER A 162 -2.77 9.30 1.00
N ASN A 163 -3.10 9.04 -0.28
CA ASN A 163 -3.25 10.09 -1.29
C ASN A 163 -4.34 11.10 -0.93
N ILE A 164 -5.43 10.67 -0.30
CA ILE A 164 -6.48 11.57 0.20
C ILE A 164 -5.91 12.50 1.27
N TYR A 165 -5.12 11.96 2.19
CA TYR A 165 -4.45 12.77 3.22
C TYR A 165 -3.53 13.81 2.58
N PHE A 166 -2.65 13.39 1.70
CA PHE A 166 -1.66 14.27 1.09
C PHE A 166 -2.28 15.31 0.15
N LEU A 167 -3.36 14.94 -0.56
CA LEU A 167 -4.16 15.89 -1.33
C LEU A 167 -4.77 16.97 -0.44
N ALA A 168 -5.32 16.57 0.71
CA ALA A 168 -5.90 17.50 1.65
C ALA A 168 -4.85 18.42 2.30
N MET A 169 -3.61 17.94 2.46
CA MET A 169 -2.47 18.72 2.97
C MET A 169 -1.78 19.59 1.91
N ARG A 170 -2.13 19.44 0.61
CA ARG A 170 -1.63 20.25 -0.52
C ARG A 170 -0.10 20.30 -0.64
N PHE A 171 0.57 19.18 -0.40
CA PHE A 171 2.02 19.14 -0.51
C PHE A 171 2.54 19.40 -1.93
N PRO A 172 3.63 20.16 -2.09
CA PRO A 172 4.41 20.16 -3.31
C PRO A 172 4.82 18.74 -3.69
N LYS A 173 4.95 18.47 -5.00
CA LYS A 173 5.19 17.11 -5.52
C LYS A 173 6.36 16.40 -4.82
N ASN A 174 7.48 17.08 -4.61
CA ASN A 174 8.67 16.48 -3.98
C ASN A 174 8.45 16.16 -2.50
N GLU A 175 7.73 17.00 -1.77
CA GLU A 175 7.40 16.75 -0.37
C GLU A 175 6.42 15.60 -0.21
N PHE A 176 5.45 15.51 -1.12
CA PHE A 176 4.54 14.38 -1.21
C PHE A 176 5.33 13.08 -1.43
N ILE A 177 6.19 13.03 -2.45
CA ILE A 177 6.94 11.81 -2.78
C ILE A 177 7.88 11.44 -1.63
N GLY A 178 8.65 12.39 -1.09
CA GLY A 178 9.60 12.14 0.00
C GLY A 178 8.93 11.69 1.29
N THR A 179 7.80 12.31 1.66
CA THR A 179 7.03 11.92 2.85
C THR A 179 6.37 10.57 2.68
N ALA A 180 5.76 10.30 1.52
CA ALA A 180 5.14 9.02 1.22
C ALA A 180 6.17 7.88 1.16
N ALA A 181 7.36 8.12 0.62
CA ALA A 181 8.45 7.14 0.58
C ALA A 181 8.84 6.67 1.98
N TRP A 182 9.10 7.59 2.91
CA TRP A 182 9.40 7.23 4.30
C TRP A 182 8.22 6.58 5.01
N LEU A 183 7.01 7.11 4.84
CA LEU A 183 5.80 6.56 5.45
C LEU A 183 5.59 5.10 5.05
N PHE A 184 5.68 4.80 3.74
CA PHE A 184 5.49 3.46 3.22
C PHE A 184 6.66 2.54 3.54
N PHE A 185 7.90 3.03 3.48
CA PHE A 185 9.07 2.27 3.91
C PHE A 185 8.90 1.77 5.36
N ILE A 186 8.63 2.68 6.30
CA ILE A 186 8.52 2.36 7.73
C ILE A 186 7.40 1.35 7.96
N ILE A 187 6.20 1.57 7.40
CA ILE A 187 5.07 0.66 7.64
C ILE A 187 5.24 -0.68 6.93
N ASN A 188 5.87 -0.71 5.76
CA ASN A 188 6.12 -1.95 5.01
C ASN A 188 7.18 -2.81 5.72
N VAL A 189 8.23 -2.20 6.25
CA VAL A 189 9.20 -2.89 7.11
C VAL A 189 8.52 -3.38 8.40
N PHE A 190 7.70 -2.54 9.03
CA PHE A 190 6.97 -2.91 10.26
C PHE A 190 6.05 -4.12 10.04
N LYS A 191 5.39 -4.23 8.89
CA LYS A 191 4.44 -5.32 8.63
C LYS A 191 5.08 -6.60 8.11
N LEU A 192 6.34 -6.54 7.66
CA LEU A 192 7.07 -7.68 7.09
C LEU A 192 7.10 -8.90 8.01
N PRO A 193 7.40 -8.78 9.32
CA PRO A 193 7.35 -9.92 10.24
C PRO A 193 5.98 -10.58 10.28
N PHE A 194 4.88 -9.83 10.21
CA PHE A 194 3.54 -10.42 10.29
C PHE A 194 3.18 -11.20 9.03
N HIS A 195 3.62 -10.76 7.85
CA HIS A 195 3.44 -11.54 6.61
C HIS A 195 4.18 -12.89 6.69
N ILE A 196 5.42 -12.88 7.19
CA ILE A 196 6.27 -14.07 7.26
C ILE A 196 5.84 -15.04 8.38
N PHE A 197 5.59 -14.51 9.59
CA PHE A 197 5.41 -15.33 10.79
C PHE A 197 3.94 -15.58 11.16
N VAL A 198 3.02 -14.66 10.85
CA VAL A 198 1.60 -14.81 11.20
C VAL A 198 0.83 -15.37 10.02
N TRP A 199 0.89 -14.70 8.87
CA TRP A 199 0.10 -15.14 7.70
C TRP A 199 0.75 -16.28 6.91
N GLY A 200 2.02 -16.60 7.18
CA GLY A 200 2.75 -17.66 6.50
C GLY A 200 2.89 -17.42 5.00
N VAL A 201 2.66 -16.20 4.52
CA VAL A 201 2.82 -15.83 3.13
C VAL A 201 4.29 -15.56 2.92
N ARG A 202 4.98 -16.57 2.42
CA ARG A 202 6.40 -16.54 2.07
C ARG A 202 6.56 -16.39 0.57
#